data_AF-A0AAV9X9C8-F1
#
_entry.id   AF-A0AAV9X9C8-F1
#
_cell.length_a   1.000
_cell.length_b   1.000
_cell.length_c   1.000
_cell.angle_alpha   90.00
_cell.angle_beta   90.00
_cell.angle_gamma   90.00
#
_symmetry.space_group_name_H-M   'P 1'
#
loop_
_entity.id
_entity.type
_entity.pdbx_description
1 polymer ?
#
loop_
_entity_poly.entity_id
_entity_poly.type
_entity_poly.pdbx_seq_one_letter_code
_entity_poly.pdbx_strand_id
1 'polypeptide(L)' 'MGLIGKLIHFSVDAVIVSAFLAGVKRSTGLSFKTEKIESKDFRGMVNRYLDFGEWVMDQSIAVMGTSQYFERKRF' A
#
# COMPACT_ATOMS: atom_id res chain seq x y z
N MET A 1 5.50 -17.60 20.82
CA MET A 1 4.82 -16.58 19.97
C MET A 1 3.36 -16.99 19.81
N GLY A 2 2.44 -16.40 20.59
CA GLY A 2 1.01 -16.74 20.53
C GLY A 2 0.37 -16.35 19.19
N LEU A 3 -0.79 -16.95 18.88
CA LEU A 3 -1.57 -16.70 17.65
C LEU A 3 -1.78 -15.21 17.35
N ILE A 4 -1.97 -14.39 18.38
CA ILE A 4 -2.16 -12.93 18.29
C ILE A 4 -0.94 -12.25 17.66
N GLY A 5 0.28 -12.64 18.04
CA GLY A 5 1.51 -12.07 17.50
C GLY A 5 1.69 -12.35 16.01
N LYS A 6 1.28 -13.54 15.55
CA LYS A 6 1.32 -13.89 14.12
C LYS A 6 0.29 -13.10 13.30
N LEU A 7 -0.93 -12.94 13.81
CA LEU A 7 -1.99 -12.18 13.13
C LEU A 7 -1.60 -10.71 12.91
N ILE A 8 -1.03 -10.09 13.95
CA ILE A 8 -0.54 -8.70 13.84
C ILE A 8 0.56 -8.62 12.79
N HIS A 9 1.52 -9.55 12.80
CA HIS A 9 2.61 -9.56 11.84
C HIS A 9 2.12 -9.68 10.39
N PHE A 10 1.23 -10.63 10.11
CA PHE A 10 0.65 -10.78 8.77
C PHE A 10 -0.14 -9.55 8.32
N SER A 11 -0.81 -8.87 9.25
CA SER A 11 -1.53 -7.63 8.95
C SER A 11 -0.57 -6.51 8.57
N VAL A 12 0.54 -6.38 9.32
CA VAL A 12 1.61 -5.42 9.02
C VAL A 12 2.26 -5.73 7.67
N ASP A 13 2.58 -6.99 7.40
CA ASP A 13 3.17 -7.41 6.13
C ASP A 13 2.22 -7.10 4.95
N ALA A 14 0.92 -7.36 5.12
CA ALA A 14 -0.07 -7.02 4.12
C ALA A 14 -0.12 -5.51 3.85
N VAL A 15 -0.06 -4.67 4.89
CA VAL A 15 0.01 -3.21 4.74
C VAL A 15 1.27 -2.80 3.97
N ILE A 16 2.44 -3.33 4.36
CA ILE A 16 3.72 -3.01 3.72
C ILE A 16 3.71 -3.38 2.24
N VAL A 17 3.22 -4.59 1.91
CA VAL A 17 3.12 -5.05 0.51
C VAL A 17 2.18 -4.14 -0.28
N SER A 18 1.04 -3.71 0.28
CA SER A 18 0.13 -2.79 -0.40
C SER A 18 0.77 -1.42 -0.68
N ALA A 19 1.47 -0.85 0.31
CA ALA A 19 2.18 0.41 0.17
C ALA A 19 3.34 0.33 -0.83
N PHE A 20 4.06 -0.80 -0.86
CA PHE A 20 5.11 -1.07 -1.83
C PHE A 20 4.55 -1.08 -3.27
N LEU A 21 3.45 -1.80 -3.51
CA LEU A 21 2.80 -1.84 -4.83
C LEU A 21 2.30 -0.45 -5.26
N ALA A 22 1.76 0.33 -4.32
CA ALA A 22 1.40 1.73 -4.58
C ALA A 22 2.62 2.58 -4.95
N GLY A 23 3.76 2.38 -4.27
CA GLY A 23 5.04 3.02 -4.61
C GLY A 23 5.53 2.67 -6.02
N VAL A 24 5.48 1.39 -6.41
CA VAL A 24 5.82 0.94 -7.78
C VAL A 24 4.92 1.62 -8.81
N LYS A 25 3.60 1.67 -8.57
CA LYS A 25 2.64 2.33 -9.46
C LYS A 25 2.95 3.83 -9.62
N ARG A 26 3.24 4.54 -8.52
CA ARG A 26 3.54 5.98 -8.53
C ARG A 26 4.88 6.32 -9.18
N SER A 27 5.88 5.46 -9.04
CA SER A 27 7.24 5.70 -9.56
C SER A 27 7.41 5.27 -11.03
N THR A 28 6.71 4.22 -11.47
CA THR A 28 6.90 3.62 -12.81
C THR A 28 5.68 3.66 -13.70
N GLY A 29 4.48 3.94 -13.15
CA GLY A 29 3.21 3.81 -13.84
C GLY A 29 2.68 2.38 -13.97
N LEU A 30 3.42 1.36 -13.50
CA LEU A 30 3.00 -0.04 -13.57
C LEU A 30 1.96 -0.36 -12.49
N SER A 31 0.79 -0.82 -12.91
CA SER A 31 -0.29 -1.25 -12.02
C SER A 31 -0.64 -2.72 -12.22
N PHE A 32 -1.09 -3.38 -11.15
CA PHE A 32 -1.60 -4.74 -11.23
C PHE A 32 -2.87 -4.78 -12.10
N LYS A 33 -2.92 -5.72 -13.05
CA LYS A 33 -4.04 -5.86 -14.00
C LYS A 33 -5.20 -6.64 -13.36
N THR A 34 -5.97 -5.97 -12.48
CA THR A 34 -7.12 -6.59 -11.81
C THR A 34 -8.24 -6.99 -12.78
N GLU A 35 -8.29 -6.39 -13.96
CA GLU A 35 -9.18 -6.80 -15.07
C GLU A 35 -9.03 -8.28 -15.49
N LYS A 36 -7.84 -8.87 -15.29
CA LYS A 36 -7.59 -10.29 -15.60
C LYS A 36 -8.22 -11.25 -14.58
N ILE A 37 -8.74 -10.74 -13.47
CA ILE A 37 -9.41 -11.55 -12.46
C ILE A 37 -10.86 -11.77 -12.91
N GLU A 38 -11.21 -13.01 -13.23
CA GLU A 38 -12.57 -13.38 -13.69
C GLU A 38 -13.63 -13.18 -12.59
N SER A 39 -13.29 -13.47 -11.33
CA SER A 39 -14.19 -13.27 -10.19
C SER A 39 -14.32 -11.80 -9.84
N LYS A 40 -15.55 -11.26 -9.97
CA LYS A 40 -15.88 -9.85 -9.64
C LYS A 40 -15.62 -9.53 -8.17
N ASP A 41 -15.95 -10.44 -7.26
CA ASP A 41 -15.76 -10.23 -5.82
C ASP A 41 -14.27 -10.20 -5.46
N PHE A 42 -13.49 -11.14 -6.00
CA PHE A 42 -12.05 -11.18 -5.78
C PHE A 42 -11.37 -9.96 -6.39
N ARG A 43 -11.80 -9.54 -7.58
CA ARG A 43 -11.33 -8.30 -8.22
C ARG A 43 -11.59 -7.08 -7.32
N GLY A 44 -12.78 -6.98 -6.74
CA GLY A 44 -13.13 -5.92 -5.80
C GLY A 44 -12.25 -5.91 -4.56
N MET A 45 -11.94 -7.08 -4.01
CA MET A 45 -11.02 -7.20 -2.86
C MET A 45 -9.60 -6.76 -3.21
N VAL A 46 -9.06 -7.20 -4.35
CA VAL A 46 -7.72 -6.81 -4.80
C VAL A 46 -7.65 -5.31 -5.08
N ASN A 47 -8.67 -4.73 -5.72
CA ASN A 47 -8.74 -3.28 -5.93
C ASN A 47 -8.71 -2.53 -4.59
N ARG A 48 -9.55 -2.91 -3.63
CA ARG A 48 -9.55 -2.28 -2.28
C ARG A 48 -8.21 -2.42 -1.58
N TYR A 49 -7.55 -3.57 -1.72
CA TYR A 49 -6.23 -3.80 -1.15
C TYR A 49 -5.16 -2.90 -1.77
N LEU A 50 -5.18 -2.70 -3.09
CA LEU A 50 -4.28 -1.77 -3.79
C LEU A 50 -4.58 -0.31 -3.42
N ASP A 51 -5.85 0.08 -3.38
CA ASP A 51 -6.30 1.42 -2.99
C ASP A 51 -5.87 1.74 -1.55
N PHE A 52 -5.93 0.75 -0.65
CA PHE A 52 -5.46 0.90 0.72
C PHE A 52 -3.95 1.22 0.78
N GLY A 53 -3.15 0.59 -0.08
CA GLY A 53 -1.72 0.90 -0.21
C GLY A 53 -1.46 2.34 -0.65
N GLU A 54 -2.27 2.86 -1.58
CA GLU A 54 -2.18 4.27 -2.00
C GLU A 54 -2.55 5.22 -0.86
N TRP A 55 -3.61 4.91 -0.13
CA TRP A 55 -4.00 5.70 1.05
C TRP A 55 -2.91 5.70 2.12
N VAL A 56 -2.31 4.55 2.43
CA VAL A 56 -1.20 4.44 3.39
C VAL A 56 -0.01 5.30 2.95
N MET A 57 0.34 5.27 1.66
CA MET A 57 1.39 6.13 1.10
C MET A 57 1.06 7.62 1.26
N ASP A 58 -0.18 8.02 1.00
CA ASP A 58 -0.61 9.42 1.15
C ASP A 58 -0.53 9.90 2.60
N GLN A 59 -1.01 9.10 3.54
CA GLN A 59 -0.90 9.43 4.97
C GLN A 59 0.56 9.51 5.40
N SER A 60 1.39 8.58 4.95
CA SER A 60 2.82 8.57 5.26
C SER A 60 3.51 9.84 4.75
N ILE A 61 3.24 10.24 3.50
CA ILE A 61 3.80 11.46 2.90
C ILE A 61 3.28 12.71 3.62
N ALA A 62 2.00 12.74 4.03
CA ALA A 62 1.44 13.86 4.78
C ALA A 62 2.16 14.03 6.12
N VAL A 63 2.32 12.94 6.88
CA VAL A 63 3.04 12.95 8.16
C VAL A 63 4.50 13.37 7.96
N MET A 64 5.21 12.76 7.00
CA MET A 64 6.59 13.09 6.69
C MET A 64 6.73 14.55 6.24
N GLY A 65 5.81 15.06 5.43
CA GLY A 65 5.83 16.44 4.95
C GLY A 65 5.64 17.50 6.04
N THR A 66 5.06 17.13 7.18
CA THR A 66 4.92 18.00 8.36
C THR A 66 6.07 17.88 9.36
N SER A 67 6.92 16.87 9.20
CA SER A 67 7.99 16.56 10.13
C SER A 67 9.26 17.35 9.80
N GLN A 68 9.93 17.90 10.82
CA GLN A 68 11.20 18.62 10.65
C GLN A 68 12.37 17.72 10.23
N TYR A 69 12.19 16.39 10.32
CA TYR A 69 13.22 15.41 9.94
C TYR A 69 13.25 15.12 8.43
N PHE A 70 12.25 15.57 7.68
CA PHE A 70 12.14 15.30 6.25
C PHE A 70 12.18 16.60 5.45
N GLU A 71 12.85 16.55 4.30
CA GLU A 71 12.93 17.65 3.36
C GLU A 71 12.33 17.24 2.01
N ARG A 72 11.63 18.16 1.34
CA ARG A 72 11.10 17.93 0.00
C ARG A 72 12.12 18.41 -1.03
N LYS A 73 12.93 17.49 -1.55
CA LYS A 73 13.79 17.75 -2.71
C LYS A 73 13.00 17.48 -4.00
N ARG A 74 12.82 18.52 -4.83
CA ARG A 74 12.37 18.37 -6.21
C ARG A 74 13.64 18.23 -7.07
N PHE A 75 13.78 17.10 -7.74
CA PHE A 75 14.80 16.87 -8.76
C PHE A 75 14.20 17.09 -10.14
#